data_AF-A0A9P7UTC7-F1
#
_entry.id   AF-A0A9P7UTC7-F1
#
_cell.length_a   1.000
_cell.length_b   1.000
_cell.length_c   1.000
_cell.angle_alpha   90.00
_cell.angle_beta   90.00
_cell.angle_gamma   90.00
#
_symmetry.space_group_name_H-M   'P 1'
#
loop_
_entity.id
_entity.type
_entity.pdbx_description
1 polymer ?
#
loop_
_entity_poly.entity_id
_entity_poly.type
_entity_poly.pdbx_seq_one_letter_code
_entity_poly.pdbx_strand_id
1 'polypeptide(L)'
;MERSKTAPLDLEFFEFDEGTFERVEDGLLCLMDHSNRWRSLKLRGYDHPHITLPPAFRQLRGHLSNLQHFLLHYSWRNADMVSFTSDLDILSECPLLTSIELKIQNPLFNPHFPWSQIQSLKLAHCGLSQVRRTLASCNNLKRLELSYFLSGPITTLDQLRCLSVERLLDDEFFHFFQSYNLPSLSHLKIRDGCLDLHFLETFLNCSSCSITSLNLGLLRLSDVDLLHLLTLVPNLTTFSYEEYSEPMLRSEGRPMNQVVTTTFLQQLVLDSGDEHSTRFLPQLEDLTLTIYPLENSGRQALQHMLASRSTGQLRKFTLAVREVEKQVSDYESLQCFRDVGIQIHLWLT
;
A
#
# COMPACT_ATOMS: atom_id res chain seq x y z
N MET A 1 -14.93 35.73 -9.55
CA MET A 1 -13.60 35.58 -8.90
C MET A 1 -13.68 35.13 -7.43
N GLU A 2 -14.78 35.33 -6.69
CA GLU A 2 -14.84 34.97 -5.26
C GLU A 2 -14.69 33.48 -4.94
N ARG A 3 -15.18 32.57 -5.80
CA ARG A 3 -15.02 31.12 -5.60
C ARG A 3 -13.55 30.67 -5.53
N SER A 4 -12.63 31.43 -6.11
CA SER A 4 -11.19 31.14 -6.05
C SER A 4 -10.57 31.47 -4.69
N LYS A 5 -11.19 32.34 -3.88
CA LYS A 5 -10.65 32.79 -2.58
C LYS A 5 -10.85 31.79 -1.44
N THR A 6 -11.80 30.88 -1.55
CA THR A 6 -12.14 29.91 -0.49
C THR A 6 -11.83 28.46 -0.87
N ALA A 7 -11.43 28.21 -2.12
CA ALA A 7 -11.13 26.86 -2.59
C ALA A 7 -9.95 26.27 -1.78
N PRO A 8 -10.03 24.99 -1.37
CA PRO A 8 -8.93 24.31 -0.69
C PRO A 8 -7.71 24.24 -1.61
N LEU A 9 -6.53 24.37 -1.02
CA LEU A 9 -5.25 24.35 -1.72
C LEU A 9 -4.48 23.08 -1.37
N ASP A 10 -3.91 22.43 -2.38
CA ASP A 10 -2.93 21.37 -2.19
C ASP A 10 -1.56 21.93 -2.61
N LEU A 11 -0.63 21.93 -1.68
CA LEU A 11 0.69 22.51 -1.87
C LEU A 11 1.77 21.43 -1.84
N GLU A 12 2.75 21.61 -2.72
CA GLU A 12 3.92 20.75 -2.79
C GLU A 12 5.17 21.61 -2.96
N PHE A 13 6.07 21.53 -1.99
CA PHE A 13 7.36 22.20 -1.99
C PHE A 13 8.44 21.16 -2.30
N PHE A 14 9.15 21.38 -3.41
CA PHE A 14 10.29 20.56 -3.84
C PHE A 14 11.59 21.26 -3.47
N GLU A 15 12.63 20.46 -3.19
CA GLU A 15 14.01 20.95 -3.01
C GLU A 15 14.08 22.10 -2.00
N PHE A 16 13.46 21.89 -0.84
CA PHE A 16 13.46 22.90 0.21
C PHE A 16 14.84 22.95 0.89
N ASP A 17 15.74 23.78 0.36
CA ASP A 17 17.00 24.17 1.02
C ASP A 17 16.97 25.65 1.41
N GLU A 18 17.83 26.06 2.36
CA GLU A 18 17.87 27.45 2.84
C GLU A 18 18.07 28.45 1.70
N GLY A 19 18.88 28.12 0.69
CA GLY A 19 19.18 29.01 -0.45
C GLY A 19 18.01 29.19 -1.43
N THR A 20 17.12 28.21 -1.52
CA THR A 20 15.93 28.27 -2.36
C THR A 20 14.87 29.15 -1.73
N PHE A 21 14.73 29.10 -0.40
CA PHE A 21 13.74 29.89 0.33
C PHE A 21 13.97 31.39 0.25
N GLU A 22 15.22 31.86 0.34
CA GLU A 22 15.55 33.29 0.20
C GLU A 22 15.13 33.85 -1.16
N ARG A 23 15.11 33.03 -2.21
CA ARG A 23 14.76 33.46 -3.58
C ARG A 23 13.26 33.58 -3.82
N VAL A 24 12.44 32.96 -2.98
CA VAL A 24 10.97 32.90 -3.14
C VAL A 24 10.23 33.40 -1.91
N GLU A 25 10.91 34.12 -1.01
CA GLU A 25 10.38 34.55 0.28
C GLU A 25 9.04 35.31 0.14
N ASP A 26 8.97 36.31 -0.73
CA ASP A 26 7.74 37.09 -0.97
C ASP A 26 6.57 36.22 -1.45
N GLY A 27 6.86 35.26 -2.33
CA GLY A 27 5.86 34.32 -2.84
C GLY A 27 5.35 33.38 -1.75
N LEU A 28 6.24 32.95 -0.85
CA LEU A 28 5.88 32.10 0.28
C LEU A 28 5.05 32.84 1.32
N LEU A 29 5.41 34.07 1.66
CA LEU A 29 4.62 34.90 2.58
C LEU A 29 3.18 35.06 2.06
N CYS A 30 3.03 35.34 0.75
CA CYS A 30 1.72 35.39 0.11
C CYS A 30 0.94 34.06 0.19
N LEU A 31 1.62 32.91 0.05
CA LEU A 31 0.97 31.60 0.24
C LEU A 31 0.57 31.36 1.69
N MET A 32 1.40 31.80 2.64
CA MET A 32 1.18 31.65 4.08
C MET A 32 -0.01 32.47 4.58
N ASP A 33 -0.27 33.64 3.99
CA ASP A 33 -1.49 34.43 4.22
C ASP A 33 -2.78 33.67 3.87
N HIS A 34 -2.64 32.60 3.09
CA HIS A 34 -3.71 31.69 2.68
C HIS A 34 -3.61 30.29 3.32
N SER A 35 -2.82 30.16 4.40
CA SER A 35 -2.57 28.89 5.12
C SER A 35 -3.83 28.20 5.65
N ASN A 36 -4.85 28.98 6.03
CA ASN A 36 -6.14 28.45 6.43
C ASN A 36 -6.88 27.69 5.32
N ARG A 37 -6.44 27.77 4.05
CA ARG A 37 -7.02 27.03 2.92
C ARG A 37 -6.25 25.76 2.58
N TRP A 38 -5.09 25.56 3.18
CA TRP A 38 -4.23 24.43 2.84
C TRP A 38 -4.89 23.16 3.33
N ARG A 39 -5.22 22.26 2.40
CA ARG A 39 -5.82 20.95 2.65
C ARG A 39 -4.76 19.85 2.65
N SER A 40 -3.81 19.95 1.73
CA SER A 40 -2.67 19.03 1.63
C SER A 40 -1.38 19.82 1.58
N LEU A 41 -0.39 19.40 2.36
CA LEU A 41 0.95 19.96 2.35
C LEU A 41 1.97 18.83 2.15
N LYS A 42 2.78 18.93 1.10
CA LYS A 42 3.86 18.00 0.81
C LYS A 42 5.18 18.74 0.84
N LEU A 43 6.12 18.25 1.63
CA LEU A 43 7.47 18.76 1.75
C LEU A 43 8.44 17.69 1.23
N ARG A 44 9.19 17.99 0.18
CA ARG A 44 10.21 17.10 -0.39
C ARG A 44 11.59 17.73 -0.39
N GLY A 45 12.52 17.12 0.34
CA GLY A 45 13.89 17.59 0.47
C GLY A 45 14.86 16.49 0.05
N TYR A 46 15.96 16.89 -0.57
CA TYR A 46 16.99 15.98 -1.07
C TYR A 46 18.37 16.51 -0.66
N ASP A 47 19.25 15.61 -0.25
CA ASP A 47 20.70 15.86 -0.22
C ASP A 47 21.17 17.09 0.60
N HIS A 48 20.47 17.52 1.67
CA HIS A 48 20.89 18.63 2.57
C HIS A 48 21.00 18.30 4.07
N PRO A 49 22.17 18.49 4.73
CA PRO A 49 22.42 17.97 6.08
C PRO A 49 21.58 18.64 7.16
N HIS A 50 20.88 19.73 6.86
CA HIS A 50 20.01 20.40 7.82
C HIS A 50 18.72 20.76 7.11
N ILE A 51 17.62 20.30 7.68
CA ILE A 51 16.29 20.79 7.35
C ILE A 51 15.87 21.69 8.48
N THR A 52 15.97 22.97 8.21
CA THR A 52 15.31 24.02 8.97
C THR A 52 14.15 24.48 8.09
N LEU A 53 12.93 24.39 8.61
CA LEU A 53 11.86 25.15 7.98
C LEU A 53 12.22 26.64 8.11
N PRO A 54 11.94 27.46 7.09
CA PRO A 54 12.18 28.90 7.19
C PRO A 54 11.55 29.45 8.45
N PRO A 55 12.17 30.42 9.15
CA PRO A 55 11.60 31.01 10.36
C PRO A 55 10.17 31.50 10.18
N ALA A 56 9.80 31.94 8.96
CA ALA A 56 8.45 32.32 8.60
C ALA A 56 7.42 31.21 8.90
N PHE A 57 7.73 29.92 8.67
CA PHE A 57 6.82 28.80 8.90
C PHE A 57 6.32 28.73 10.35
N ARG A 58 7.07 29.27 11.33
CA ARG A 58 6.60 29.34 12.72
C ARG A 58 5.29 30.10 12.87
N GLN A 59 5.02 31.05 11.97
CA GLN A 59 3.76 31.81 11.94
C GLN A 59 2.56 30.95 11.53
N LEU A 60 2.79 29.80 10.87
CA LEU A 60 1.72 28.88 10.47
C LEU A 60 1.12 28.10 11.64
N ARG A 61 1.81 28.06 12.78
CA ARG A 61 1.31 27.40 13.99
C ARG A 61 -0.07 27.97 14.34
N GLY A 62 -1.05 27.08 14.55
CA GLY A 62 -2.43 27.44 14.84
C GLY A 62 -3.26 27.95 13.64
N HIS A 63 -2.67 28.17 12.47
CA HIS A 63 -3.35 28.72 11.28
C HIS A 63 -3.71 27.67 10.22
N LEU A 64 -3.19 26.46 10.34
CA LEU A 64 -3.42 25.33 9.42
C LEU A 64 -4.75 24.59 9.70
N SER A 65 -5.84 25.33 9.86
CA SER A 65 -7.13 24.79 10.34
C SER A 65 -7.78 23.79 9.38
N ASN A 66 -7.50 23.88 8.08
CA ASN A 66 -8.05 23.01 7.04
C ASN A 66 -7.12 21.87 6.61
N LEU A 67 -5.93 21.77 7.21
CA LEU A 67 -4.93 20.79 6.79
C LEU A 67 -5.39 19.37 7.18
N GLN A 68 -5.54 18.51 6.18
CA GLN A 68 -6.00 17.12 6.33
C GLN A 68 -4.91 16.10 6.04
N HIS A 69 -4.00 16.43 5.11
CA HIS A 69 -2.96 15.54 4.62
C HIS A 69 -1.59 16.20 4.71
N PHE A 70 -0.65 15.53 5.36
CA PHE A 70 0.74 15.96 5.41
C PHE A 70 1.67 14.87 4.87
N LEU A 71 2.61 15.26 4.02
CA LEU A 71 3.67 14.39 3.54
C LEU A 71 5.02 15.06 3.78
N LEU A 72 5.93 14.33 4.41
CA LEU A 72 7.34 14.69 4.53
C LEU A 72 8.18 13.60 3.90
N HIS A 73 8.81 13.92 2.78
CA HIS A 73 9.76 13.04 2.11
C HIS A 73 11.13 13.66 2.17
N TYR A 74 12.03 12.92 2.83
CA TYR A 74 13.39 13.32 2.98
C TYR A 74 14.35 12.14 2.80
N SER A 75 15.13 12.20 1.72
CA SER A 75 16.17 11.22 1.42
C SER A 75 17.54 11.86 1.59
N TRP A 76 18.40 11.20 2.34
CA TRP A 76 19.74 11.70 2.66
C TRP A 76 20.77 10.60 2.40
N ARG A 77 21.77 10.90 1.57
CA ARG A 77 22.74 9.88 1.12
C ARG A 77 23.81 9.54 2.15
N ASN A 78 24.09 10.41 3.12
CA ASN A 78 25.26 10.27 4.00
C ASN A 78 24.84 10.10 5.47
N ALA A 79 24.67 8.88 5.98
CA ALA A 79 24.11 8.57 7.31
C ALA A 79 24.72 9.26 8.56
N ASP A 80 25.69 10.16 8.42
CA ASP A 80 26.29 10.96 9.48
C ASP A 80 25.27 11.93 10.08
N MET A 81 24.72 11.49 11.22
CA MET A 81 23.89 12.15 12.23
C MET A 81 23.51 13.62 11.99
N VAL A 82 22.48 13.82 11.17
CA VAL A 82 21.73 15.08 11.13
C VAL A 82 20.76 15.13 12.31
N SER A 83 20.90 16.12 13.19
CA SER A 83 19.85 16.48 14.13
C SER A 83 18.74 17.22 13.38
N PHE A 84 17.59 16.57 13.19
CA PHE A 84 16.37 17.28 12.83
C PHE A 84 15.93 18.10 14.04
N THR A 85 15.92 19.43 13.92
CA THR A 85 15.42 20.30 14.97
C THR A 85 13.89 20.31 15.01
N SER A 86 13.36 20.68 16.17
CA SER A 86 11.96 20.72 16.60
C SER A 86 11.00 21.59 15.77
N ASP A 87 11.37 22.02 14.56
CA ASP A 87 10.65 23.07 13.81
C ASP A 87 9.33 22.60 13.17
N LEU A 88 9.01 21.30 13.20
CA LEU A 88 7.71 20.77 12.73
C LEU A 88 6.57 20.88 13.75
N ASP A 89 6.78 21.56 14.88
CA ASP A 89 5.73 21.82 15.89
C ASP A 89 4.56 22.65 15.34
N ILE A 90 4.69 23.25 14.14
CA ILE A 90 3.59 23.96 13.48
C ILE A 90 2.38 23.05 13.21
N LEU A 91 2.59 21.73 13.13
CA LEU A 91 1.56 20.74 12.83
C LEU A 91 0.83 20.20 14.06
N SER A 92 1.34 20.45 15.28
CA SER A 92 0.76 19.93 16.52
C SER A 92 -0.66 20.43 16.79
N GLU A 93 -1.00 21.60 16.25
CA GLU A 93 -2.29 22.29 16.45
C GLU A 93 -3.23 22.18 15.23
N CYS A 94 -3.02 21.23 14.32
CA CYS A 94 -3.87 21.06 13.14
C CYS A 94 -5.12 20.19 13.47
N PRO A 95 -6.33 20.75 13.65
CA PRO A 95 -7.47 19.99 14.17
C PRO A 95 -8.07 18.99 13.18
N LEU A 96 -7.83 19.16 11.87
CA LEU A 96 -8.36 18.30 10.82
C LEU A 96 -7.31 17.35 10.23
N LEU A 97 -6.08 17.36 10.75
CA LEU A 97 -4.99 16.52 10.23
C LEU A 97 -5.28 15.06 10.56
N THR A 98 -5.57 14.24 9.54
CA THR A 98 -5.96 12.84 9.72
C THR A 98 -5.04 11.86 8.98
N SER A 99 -4.18 12.37 8.09
CA SER A 99 -3.33 11.56 7.23
C SER A 99 -1.91 12.11 7.21
N ILE A 100 -0.95 11.23 7.50
CA ILE A 100 0.48 11.55 7.52
C ILE A 100 1.25 10.52 6.70
N GLU A 101 2.13 10.99 5.81
CA GLU A 101 3.14 10.18 5.11
C GLU A 101 4.54 10.67 5.48
N LEU A 102 5.35 9.81 6.09
CA LEU A 102 6.73 10.08 6.45
C LEU A 102 7.65 9.13 5.68
N LYS A 103 8.58 9.70 4.90
CA LYS A 103 9.66 8.96 4.26
C LYS A 103 10.98 9.56 4.72
N ILE A 104 11.51 9.09 5.85
CA ILE A 104 12.61 9.78 6.54
C ILE A 104 13.61 8.77 7.07
N GLN A 105 14.83 8.83 6.57
CA GLN A 105 15.97 8.05 7.02
C GLN A 105 16.68 8.71 8.22
N ASN A 106 15.96 8.96 9.31
CA ASN A 106 16.55 9.56 10.51
C ASN A 106 15.94 8.99 11.81
N PRO A 107 16.71 8.24 12.63
CA PRO A 107 16.20 7.63 13.85
C PRO A 107 15.87 8.65 14.96
N LEU A 108 16.46 9.84 14.92
CA LEU A 108 16.25 10.90 15.90
C LEU A 108 15.02 11.76 15.60
N PHE A 109 14.42 11.61 14.41
CA PHE A 109 13.25 12.38 14.02
C PHE A 109 12.05 12.05 14.91
N ASN A 110 11.59 13.06 15.66
CA ASN A 110 10.49 12.94 16.62
C ASN A 110 9.56 14.16 16.53
N PRO A 111 8.69 14.23 15.52
CA PRO A 111 7.84 15.38 15.32
C PRO A 111 6.69 15.42 16.32
N HIS A 112 6.28 16.62 16.69
CA HIS A 112 5.08 16.87 17.47
C HIS A 112 3.88 16.96 16.53
N PHE A 113 3.24 15.83 16.27
CA PHE A 113 1.98 15.76 15.54
C PHE A 113 0.82 15.43 16.47
N PRO A 114 -0.43 15.76 16.08
CA PRO A 114 -1.63 15.36 16.80
C PRO A 114 -1.90 13.86 16.54
N TRP A 115 -1.00 13.00 16.99
CA TRP A 115 -0.98 11.56 16.69
C TRP A 115 -2.30 10.86 17.03
N SER A 116 -2.97 11.31 18.09
CA SER A 116 -4.23 10.72 18.55
C SER A 116 -5.37 10.80 17.54
N GLN A 117 -5.39 11.77 16.61
CA GLN A 117 -6.45 11.91 15.60
C GLN A 117 -6.08 11.31 14.23
N ILE A 118 -4.84 10.84 14.07
CA ILE A 118 -4.38 10.27 12.79
C ILE A 118 -5.09 8.95 12.51
N GLN A 119 -5.70 8.86 11.33
CA GLN A 119 -6.45 7.69 10.87
C GLN A 119 -5.71 6.94 9.77
N SER A 120 -4.83 7.62 9.02
CA SER A 120 -4.03 7.03 7.94
C SER A 120 -2.57 7.41 8.11
N LEU A 121 -1.71 6.42 8.30
CA LEU A 121 -0.27 6.62 8.47
C LEU A 121 0.49 5.83 7.42
N LYS A 122 1.44 6.48 6.75
CA LYS A 122 2.40 5.83 5.88
C LYS A 122 3.81 6.13 6.36
N LEU A 123 4.59 5.09 6.64
CA LEU A 123 5.97 5.19 7.08
C LEU A 123 6.87 4.47 6.07
N ALA A 124 7.88 5.15 5.56
CA ALA A 124 8.90 4.55 4.73
C ALA A 124 10.30 4.90 5.25
N HIS A 125 11.20 3.90 5.22
CA HIS A 125 12.59 4.06 5.66
C HIS A 125 12.76 4.53 7.12
N CYS A 126 11.76 4.25 7.96
CA CYS A 126 11.77 4.63 9.38
C CYS A 126 12.45 3.55 10.22
N GLY A 127 13.25 3.97 11.20
CA GLY A 127 13.83 3.05 12.18
C GLY A 127 12.78 2.46 13.13
N LEU A 128 13.00 1.26 13.63
CA LEU A 128 12.05 0.56 14.51
C LEU A 128 11.57 1.40 15.71
N SER A 129 12.51 2.05 16.41
CA SER A 129 12.20 2.85 17.60
C SER A 129 11.25 4.00 17.30
N GLN A 130 11.31 4.56 16.09
CA GLN A 130 10.44 5.61 15.60
C GLN A 130 9.05 5.07 15.25
N VAL A 131 8.99 3.96 14.51
CA VAL A 131 7.72 3.28 14.18
C VAL A 131 6.97 2.95 15.48
N ARG A 132 7.64 2.33 16.46
CA ARG A 132 7.03 1.97 17.74
C ARG A 132 6.47 3.17 18.50
N ARG A 133 7.24 4.25 18.65
CA ARG A 133 6.79 5.47 19.34
C ARG A 133 5.60 6.12 18.63
N THR A 134 5.64 6.12 17.29
CA THR A 134 4.58 6.69 16.47
C THR A 134 3.29 5.91 16.62
N LEU A 135 3.35 4.58 16.44
CA LEU A 135 2.18 3.71 16.54
C LEU A 135 1.57 3.71 17.95
N ALA A 136 2.40 3.75 19.00
CA ALA A 136 1.94 3.87 20.38
C ALA A 136 1.15 5.17 20.65
N SER A 137 1.30 6.19 19.81
CA SER A 137 0.58 7.47 19.93
C SER A 137 -0.66 7.55 19.02
N CYS A 138 -0.84 6.61 18.09
CA CYS A 138 -1.88 6.63 17.06
C CYS A 138 -3.09 5.76 17.45
N ASN A 139 -3.86 6.20 18.44
CA ASN A 139 -4.97 5.40 18.99
C ASN A 139 -6.19 5.24 18.06
N ASN A 140 -6.32 6.08 17.02
CA ASN A 140 -7.44 6.07 16.06
C ASN A 140 -7.02 5.58 14.66
N LEU A 141 -5.90 4.86 14.58
CA LEU A 141 -5.32 4.44 13.31
C LEU A 141 -6.19 3.36 12.64
N LYS A 142 -6.62 3.64 11.41
CA LYS A 142 -7.44 2.73 10.59
C LYS A 142 -6.69 2.16 9.40
N ARG A 143 -5.71 2.91 8.86
CA ARG A 143 -4.86 2.52 7.74
C ARG A 143 -3.40 2.72 8.10
N LEU A 144 -2.60 1.69 7.88
CA LEU A 144 -1.16 1.69 8.08
C LEU A 144 -0.48 1.16 6.81
N GLU A 145 0.42 1.96 6.27
CA GLU A 145 1.30 1.56 5.17
C GLU A 145 2.75 1.63 5.63
N LEU A 146 3.47 0.53 5.48
CA LEU A 146 4.86 0.41 5.90
C LEU A 146 5.72 0.00 4.71
N SER A 147 6.86 0.68 4.54
CA SER A 147 7.84 0.35 3.51
C SER A 147 9.27 0.43 4.05
N TYR A 148 10.13 -0.54 3.72
CA TYR A 148 11.54 -0.53 4.15
C TYR A 148 11.70 -0.34 5.67
N PHE A 149 11.15 -1.24 6.48
CA PHE A 149 11.14 -1.09 7.93
C PHE A 149 11.73 -2.30 8.65
N LEU A 150 12.41 -2.01 9.76
CA LEU A 150 12.88 -3.02 10.69
C LEU A 150 11.73 -3.46 11.62
N SER A 151 11.62 -4.77 11.82
CA SER A 151 10.62 -5.39 12.68
C SER A 151 10.83 -5.09 14.17
N GLY A 152 9.79 -5.19 14.99
CA GLY A 152 9.94 -5.09 16.45
C GLY A 152 8.66 -5.27 17.24
N PRO A 153 8.64 -4.90 18.53
CA PRO A 153 7.90 -5.61 19.56
C PRO A 153 6.38 -5.43 19.51
N ILE A 154 5.72 -6.30 20.26
CA ILE A 154 4.29 -6.56 20.17
C ILE A 154 3.46 -5.30 20.38
N THR A 155 2.60 -4.95 19.41
CA THR A 155 1.63 -3.85 19.55
C THR A 155 0.27 -4.31 19.03
N THR A 156 -0.75 -4.18 19.87
CA THR A 156 -2.15 -4.38 19.46
C THR A 156 -2.68 -3.10 18.85
N LEU A 157 -3.26 -3.17 17.65
CA LEU A 157 -3.90 -2.03 16.98
C LEU A 157 -5.36 -2.37 16.67
N ASP A 158 -6.21 -2.24 17.69
CA ASP A 158 -7.60 -2.75 17.65
C ASP A 158 -8.47 -2.16 16.55
N GLN A 159 -8.20 -0.94 16.12
CA GLN A 159 -9.00 -0.23 15.11
C GLN A 159 -8.44 -0.35 13.69
N LEU A 160 -7.27 -0.98 13.52
CA LEU A 160 -6.60 -1.05 12.23
C LEU A 160 -7.38 -1.97 11.28
N ARG A 161 -7.88 -1.41 10.18
CA ARG A 161 -8.67 -2.14 9.16
C ARG A 161 -7.88 -2.45 7.90
N CYS A 162 -6.87 -1.62 7.61
CA CYS A 162 -6.07 -1.72 6.40
C CYS A 162 -4.59 -1.70 6.75
N LEU A 163 -3.88 -2.75 6.34
CA LEU A 163 -2.44 -2.88 6.47
C LEU A 163 -1.84 -3.08 5.07
N SER A 164 -0.87 -2.25 4.72
CA SER A 164 -0.02 -2.42 3.54
C SER A 164 1.42 -2.54 3.98
N VAL A 165 2.11 -3.55 3.47
CA VAL A 165 3.50 -3.85 3.76
C VAL A 165 4.20 -4.01 2.41
N GLU A 166 5.22 -3.20 2.16
CA GLU A 166 5.99 -3.21 0.91
C GLU A 166 7.50 -3.27 1.19
N ARG A 167 8.26 -4.04 0.41
CA ARG A 167 9.73 -4.03 0.45
C ARG A 167 10.31 -4.34 1.83
N LEU A 168 9.99 -5.52 2.34
CA LEU A 168 10.62 -6.04 3.54
C LEU A 168 11.90 -6.79 3.19
N LEU A 169 12.94 -6.60 4.00
CA LEU A 169 14.11 -7.47 3.93
C LEU A 169 13.72 -8.84 4.52
N ASP A 170 14.29 -9.92 3.97
CA ASP A 170 13.82 -11.30 4.23
C ASP A 170 13.71 -11.65 5.73
N ASP A 171 14.68 -11.23 6.55
CA ASP A 171 14.69 -11.52 7.99
C ASP A 171 13.69 -10.66 8.81
N GLU A 172 13.20 -9.56 8.25
CA GLU A 172 12.32 -8.61 8.93
C GLU A 172 10.85 -9.03 8.88
N PHE A 173 10.47 -9.80 7.85
CA PHE A 173 9.10 -10.25 7.64
C PHE A 173 8.60 -11.12 8.79
N PHE A 174 9.45 -12.06 9.22
CA PHE A 174 9.22 -12.99 10.33
C PHE A 174 8.74 -12.26 11.59
N HIS A 175 9.54 -11.31 12.02
CA HIS A 175 9.34 -10.63 13.30
C HIS A 175 8.16 -9.65 13.27
N PHE A 176 7.79 -9.13 12.10
CA PHE A 176 6.65 -8.23 11.99
C PHE A 176 5.35 -8.96 12.32
N PHE A 177 5.00 -10.01 11.58
CA PHE A 177 3.70 -10.67 11.72
C PHE A 177 3.51 -11.34 13.09
N GLN A 178 4.58 -11.80 13.74
CA GLN A 178 4.54 -12.29 15.12
C GLN A 178 4.25 -11.21 16.17
N SER A 179 4.49 -9.94 15.83
CA SER A 179 4.43 -8.83 16.77
C SER A 179 3.12 -8.02 16.68
N TYR A 180 2.23 -8.30 15.74
CA TYR A 180 0.99 -7.54 15.65
C TYR A 180 -0.22 -8.43 15.88
N ASN A 181 -1.09 -7.96 16.78
CA ASN A 181 -2.44 -8.47 16.92
C ASN A 181 -3.40 -7.43 16.36
N LEU A 182 -4.05 -7.77 15.24
CA LEU A 182 -4.86 -6.84 14.44
C LEU A 182 -6.29 -7.36 14.27
N PRO A 183 -7.11 -7.36 15.34
CA PRO A 183 -8.41 -8.05 15.33
C PRO A 183 -9.43 -7.46 14.36
N SER A 184 -9.33 -6.16 14.05
CA SER A 184 -10.22 -5.49 13.07
C SER A 184 -9.68 -5.50 11.63
N LEU A 185 -8.57 -6.19 11.37
CA LEU A 185 -7.97 -6.18 10.04
C LEU A 185 -8.90 -6.87 9.03
N SER A 186 -9.17 -6.17 7.93
CA SER A 186 -10.02 -6.67 6.84
C SER A 186 -9.36 -6.54 5.47
N HIS A 187 -8.38 -5.64 5.34
CA HIS A 187 -7.65 -5.38 4.12
C HIS A 187 -6.16 -5.57 4.37
N LEU A 188 -5.57 -6.53 3.66
CA LEU A 188 -4.15 -6.84 3.75
C LEU A 188 -3.50 -6.71 2.37
N LYS A 189 -2.44 -5.91 2.30
CA LYS A 189 -1.62 -5.75 1.10
C LYS A 189 -0.17 -6.07 1.43
N ILE A 190 0.43 -6.98 0.67
CA ILE A 190 1.82 -7.40 0.85
C ILE A 190 2.50 -7.36 -0.51
N ARG A 191 3.61 -6.61 -0.62
CA ARG A 191 4.36 -6.51 -1.86
C ARG A 191 5.87 -6.57 -1.70
N ASP A 192 6.53 -7.09 -2.73
CA ASP A 192 7.99 -6.99 -2.94
C ASP A 192 8.78 -7.60 -1.76
N GLY A 193 8.89 -8.93 -1.72
CA GLY A 193 9.60 -9.65 -0.65
C GLY A 193 9.46 -11.18 -0.70
N CYS A 194 10.15 -11.87 0.21
CA CYS A 194 9.94 -13.29 0.48
C CYS A 194 8.87 -13.44 1.58
N LEU A 195 7.77 -14.12 1.27
CA LEU A 195 6.69 -14.37 2.22
C LEU A 195 6.81 -15.80 2.74
N ASP A 196 7.17 -15.95 4.02
CA ASP A 196 7.02 -17.21 4.72
C ASP A 196 5.58 -17.37 5.21
N LEU A 197 4.88 -18.35 4.64
CA LEU A 197 3.48 -18.63 4.92
C LEU A 197 3.22 -19.04 6.36
N HIS A 198 4.17 -19.70 7.02
CA HIS A 198 3.97 -20.17 8.39
C HIS A 198 3.73 -18.99 9.35
N PHE A 199 4.43 -17.87 9.15
CA PHE A 199 4.25 -16.68 9.98
C PHE A 199 2.97 -15.93 9.64
N LEU A 200 2.60 -15.90 8.37
CA LEU A 200 1.33 -15.30 7.97
C LEU A 200 0.15 -16.10 8.51
N GLU A 201 0.20 -17.43 8.46
CA GLU A 201 -0.79 -18.30 9.08
C GLU A 201 -0.88 -18.07 10.59
N THR A 202 0.26 -18.04 11.28
CA THR A 202 0.32 -17.75 12.72
C THR A 202 -0.32 -16.40 13.03
N PHE A 203 0.00 -15.38 12.24
CA PHE A 203 -0.58 -14.04 12.39
C PHE A 203 -2.10 -14.02 12.18
N LEU A 204 -2.60 -14.66 11.12
CA LEU A 204 -4.03 -14.71 10.82
C LEU A 204 -4.79 -15.41 11.97
N ASN A 205 -4.24 -16.52 12.47
CA ASN A 205 -4.80 -17.27 13.59
C ASN A 205 -4.76 -16.47 14.90
N CYS A 206 -3.62 -15.86 15.24
CA CYS A 206 -3.47 -15.09 16.47
C CYS A 206 -4.26 -13.79 16.47
N SER A 207 -4.36 -13.11 15.32
CA SER A 207 -5.11 -11.85 15.22
C SER A 207 -6.62 -12.07 15.23
N SER A 208 -7.12 -13.28 14.92
CA SER A 208 -8.55 -13.55 14.78
C SER A 208 -9.26 -12.56 13.83
N CYS A 209 -8.53 -12.07 12.83
CA CYS A 209 -9.01 -11.07 11.90
C CYS A 209 -9.86 -11.71 10.79
N SER A 210 -10.65 -10.90 10.07
CA SER A 210 -11.50 -11.37 8.97
C SER A 210 -11.13 -10.64 7.68
N ILE A 211 -10.14 -11.18 6.97
CA ILE A 211 -9.66 -10.59 5.72
C ILE A 211 -10.71 -10.79 4.63
N THR A 212 -11.24 -9.66 4.13
CA THR A 212 -12.16 -9.62 2.99
C THR A 212 -11.46 -9.11 1.73
N SER A 213 -10.33 -8.42 1.87
CA SER A 213 -9.54 -7.91 0.75
C SER A 213 -8.06 -8.27 0.91
N LEU A 214 -7.50 -8.95 -0.09
CA LEU A 214 -6.12 -9.41 -0.10
C LEU A 214 -5.44 -8.98 -1.41
N ASN A 215 -4.35 -8.23 -1.29
CA ASN A 215 -3.53 -7.80 -2.42
C ASN A 215 -2.09 -8.30 -2.23
N LEU A 216 -1.68 -9.24 -3.08
CA LEU A 216 -0.34 -9.79 -3.09
C LEU A 216 0.33 -9.36 -4.39
N GLY A 217 1.58 -8.92 -4.32
CA GLY A 217 2.28 -8.58 -5.55
C GLY A 217 3.79 -8.67 -5.44
N LEU A 218 4.44 -9.14 -6.49
CA LEU A 218 5.90 -9.24 -6.51
C LEU A 218 6.44 -10.14 -5.37
N LEU A 219 5.75 -11.25 -5.09
CA LEU A 219 6.15 -12.23 -4.06
C LEU A 219 6.69 -13.50 -4.70
N ARG A 220 7.69 -14.12 -4.05
CA ARG A 220 8.25 -15.42 -4.41
C ARG A 220 7.43 -16.56 -3.77
N LEU A 221 6.23 -16.81 -4.28
CA LEU A 221 5.33 -17.88 -3.85
C LEU A 221 5.17 -18.95 -4.93
N SER A 222 5.00 -20.21 -4.59
CA SER A 222 4.46 -21.21 -5.54
C SER A 222 2.94 -21.10 -5.68
N ASP A 223 2.35 -21.78 -6.65
CA ASP A 223 0.89 -21.88 -6.79
C ASP A 223 0.26 -22.64 -5.61
N VAL A 224 0.92 -23.68 -5.12
CA VAL A 224 0.54 -24.43 -3.91
C VAL A 224 0.53 -23.52 -2.69
N ASP A 225 1.56 -22.70 -2.53
CA ASP A 225 1.65 -21.72 -1.44
C ASP A 225 0.50 -20.71 -1.50
N LEU A 226 0.24 -20.16 -2.69
CA LEU A 226 -0.85 -19.20 -2.86
C LEU A 226 -2.22 -19.84 -2.56
N LEU A 227 -2.46 -21.06 -3.06
CA LEU A 227 -3.70 -21.78 -2.79
C LEU A 227 -3.88 -22.05 -1.30
N HIS A 228 -2.81 -22.50 -0.62
CA HIS A 228 -2.83 -22.70 0.83
C HIS A 228 -3.14 -21.40 1.58
N LEU A 229 -2.52 -20.28 1.21
CA LEU A 229 -2.83 -18.99 1.83
C LEU A 229 -4.30 -18.61 1.66
N LEU A 230 -4.86 -18.83 0.47
CA LEU A 230 -6.25 -18.49 0.18
C LEU A 230 -7.26 -19.35 0.95
N THR A 231 -6.91 -20.59 1.36
CA THR A 231 -7.78 -21.38 2.24
C THR A 231 -7.85 -20.80 3.66
N LEU A 232 -6.84 -20.04 4.09
CA LEU A 232 -6.80 -19.36 5.41
C LEU A 232 -7.70 -18.12 5.45
N VAL A 233 -8.13 -17.59 4.29
CA VAL A 233 -8.98 -16.38 4.19
C VAL A 233 -10.28 -16.67 3.41
N PRO A 234 -11.15 -17.55 3.92
CA PRO A 234 -12.31 -18.05 3.15
C PRO A 234 -13.38 -16.99 2.83
N ASN A 235 -13.41 -15.86 3.56
CA ASN A 235 -14.38 -14.77 3.39
C ASN A 235 -13.92 -13.70 2.40
N LEU A 236 -12.96 -14.03 1.52
CA LEU A 236 -12.38 -13.07 0.60
C LEU A 236 -13.39 -12.63 -0.46
N THR A 237 -13.62 -11.32 -0.55
CA THR A 237 -14.47 -10.69 -1.57
C THR A 237 -13.66 -10.01 -2.66
N THR A 238 -12.45 -9.56 -2.34
CA THR A 238 -11.52 -8.93 -3.28
C THR A 238 -10.16 -9.59 -3.21
N PHE A 239 -9.70 -10.13 -4.33
CA PHE A 239 -8.38 -10.71 -4.47
C PHE A 239 -7.60 -10.05 -5.61
N SER A 240 -6.38 -9.61 -5.31
CA SER A 240 -5.46 -9.09 -6.31
C SER A 240 -4.13 -9.84 -6.19
N TYR A 241 -3.64 -10.35 -7.31
CA TYR A 241 -2.34 -11.01 -7.39
C TYR A 241 -1.50 -10.41 -8.52
N GLU A 242 -0.22 -10.14 -8.26
CA GLU A 242 0.74 -9.68 -9.25
C GLU A 242 2.00 -10.55 -9.23
N GLU A 243 2.28 -11.22 -10.35
CA GLU A 243 3.44 -12.11 -10.49
C GLU A 243 4.75 -11.34 -10.39
N TYR A 244 5.74 -12.01 -9.77
CA TYR A 244 7.07 -11.49 -9.56
C TYR A 244 7.92 -11.61 -10.83
N SER A 245 8.46 -10.47 -11.28
CA SER A 245 9.50 -10.41 -12.31
C SER A 245 10.82 -10.03 -11.68
N GLU A 246 11.82 -10.88 -11.75
CA GLU A 246 13.19 -10.47 -11.43
C GLU A 246 13.77 -9.73 -12.65
N PRO A 247 13.97 -8.39 -12.61
CA PRO A 247 14.40 -7.63 -13.78
C PRO A 247 15.87 -7.90 -14.12
N MET A 248 16.68 -8.16 -13.10
CA MET A 248 18.14 -8.23 -13.18
C MET A 248 18.68 -9.57 -13.69
N LEU A 249 17.87 -10.65 -13.67
CA LEU A 249 18.30 -12.00 -14.05
C LEU A 249 17.67 -12.51 -15.36
N ARG A 250 17.00 -11.64 -16.13
CA ARG A 250 16.46 -12.00 -17.46
C ARG A 250 17.53 -12.53 -18.42
N SER A 251 18.79 -12.15 -18.21
CA SER A 251 19.95 -12.62 -18.96
C SER A 251 20.33 -14.09 -18.71
N GLU A 252 19.88 -14.71 -17.60
CA GLU A 252 20.26 -16.10 -17.25
C GLU A 252 19.18 -17.15 -17.54
N GLY A 253 18.05 -16.78 -18.17
CA GLY A 253 16.98 -17.74 -18.47
C GLY A 253 16.36 -18.38 -17.22
N ARG A 254 16.50 -17.75 -16.04
CA ARG A 254 15.87 -18.25 -14.82
C ARG A 254 14.35 -18.17 -14.95
N PRO A 255 13.63 -19.18 -14.43
CA PRO A 255 12.18 -19.24 -14.56
C PRO A 255 11.53 -18.05 -13.85
N MET A 256 10.61 -17.40 -14.57
CA MET A 256 9.69 -16.43 -14.00
C MET A 256 8.82 -17.13 -12.95
N ASN A 257 8.46 -16.43 -11.87
CA ASN A 257 7.54 -17.00 -10.89
C ASN A 257 6.11 -16.96 -11.45
N GLN A 258 5.74 -18.00 -12.19
CA GLN A 258 4.40 -18.19 -12.77
C GLN A 258 3.52 -18.92 -11.76
N VAL A 259 2.80 -18.13 -10.95
CA VAL A 259 1.97 -18.63 -9.86
C VAL A 259 0.54 -18.85 -10.32
N VAL A 260 0.09 -18.11 -11.33
CA VAL A 260 -1.22 -18.29 -11.92
C VAL A 260 -1.16 -19.45 -12.93
N THR A 261 -1.16 -20.67 -12.40
CA THR A 261 -1.13 -21.92 -13.17
C THR A 261 -2.53 -22.38 -13.56
N THR A 262 -2.60 -23.35 -14.48
CA THR A 262 -3.85 -24.08 -14.78
C THR A 262 -4.49 -24.66 -13.51
N THR A 263 -3.67 -25.21 -12.61
CA THR A 263 -4.14 -25.77 -11.33
C THR A 263 -4.79 -24.69 -10.46
N PHE A 264 -4.13 -23.54 -10.30
CA PHE A 264 -4.68 -22.40 -9.56
C PHE A 264 -6.03 -21.95 -10.12
N LEU A 265 -6.13 -21.81 -11.45
CA LEU A 265 -7.36 -21.39 -12.13
C LEU A 265 -8.49 -22.42 -12.00
N GLN A 266 -8.16 -23.71 -12.05
CA GLN A 266 -9.13 -24.79 -11.84
C GLN A 266 -9.68 -24.81 -10.42
N GLN A 267 -8.87 -24.53 -9.39
CA GLN A 267 -9.35 -24.42 -8.01
C GLN A 267 -10.34 -23.26 -7.81
N LEU A 268 -10.25 -22.22 -8.64
CA LEU A 268 -11.20 -21.11 -8.62
C LEU A 268 -12.53 -21.44 -9.34
N VAL A 269 -12.67 -22.57 -10.03
CA VAL A 269 -13.93 -22.93 -10.69
C VAL A 269 -15.02 -23.21 -9.65
N LEU A 270 -16.23 -22.70 -9.88
CA LEU A 270 -17.40 -23.06 -9.09
C LEU A 270 -18.08 -24.28 -9.73
N ASP A 271 -17.85 -25.46 -9.18
CA ASP A 271 -18.57 -26.66 -9.62
C ASP A 271 -20.05 -26.55 -9.21
N SER A 272 -20.92 -26.51 -10.22
CA SER A 272 -22.37 -26.37 -10.04
C SER A 272 -23.07 -27.68 -9.66
N GLY A 273 -22.36 -28.81 -9.69
CA GLY A 273 -22.96 -30.15 -9.61
C GLY A 273 -22.89 -30.82 -8.24
N ASP A 274 -22.05 -30.35 -7.32
CA ASP A 274 -21.85 -31.00 -6.03
C ASP A 274 -22.26 -30.06 -4.89
N GLU A 275 -23.47 -30.28 -4.36
CA GLU A 275 -24.02 -29.52 -3.22
C GLU A 275 -23.20 -29.72 -1.93
N HIS A 276 -22.31 -30.71 -1.88
CA HIS A 276 -21.53 -31.05 -0.70
C HIS A 276 -20.07 -30.58 -0.74
N SER A 277 -19.58 -30.14 -1.90
CA SER A 277 -18.20 -29.65 -2.02
C SER A 277 -18.08 -28.23 -1.48
N THR A 278 -17.17 -28.03 -0.52
CA THR A 278 -16.84 -26.69 0.00
C THR A 278 -16.21 -25.85 -1.10
N ARG A 279 -16.96 -24.87 -1.60
CA ARG A 279 -16.52 -23.97 -2.67
C ARG A 279 -15.31 -23.17 -2.22
N PHE A 280 -14.26 -23.14 -3.04
CA PHE A 280 -13.07 -22.33 -2.81
C PHE A 280 -13.36 -20.86 -3.14
N LEU A 281 -13.19 -19.98 -2.15
CA LEU A 281 -13.50 -18.54 -2.22
C LEU A 281 -14.90 -18.26 -2.80
N PRO A 282 -15.97 -18.68 -2.10
CA PRO A 282 -17.34 -18.58 -2.60
C PRO A 282 -17.84 -17.13 -2.70
N GLN A 283 -17.23 -16.22 -1.94
CA GLN A 283 -17.62 -14.80 -1.84
C GLN A 283 -16.84 -13.86 -2.77
N LEU A 284 -15.96 -14.39 -3.62
CA LEU A 284 -15.08 -13.58 -4.44
C LEU A 284 -15.87 -12.79 -5.50
N GLU A 285 -15.90 -11.46 -5.35
CA GLU A 285 -16.61 -10.53 -6.23
C GLU A 285 -15.67 -9.76 -7.17
N ASP A 286 -14.44 -9.46 -6.73
CA ASP A 286 -13.43 -8.73 -7.51
C ASP A 286 -12.13 -9.54 -7.57
N LEU A 287 -11.72 -9.91 -8.78
CA LEU A 287 -10.48 -10.61 -9.06
C LEU A 287 -9.60 -9.76 -9.98
N THR A 288 -8.39 -9.43 -9.51
CA THR A 288 -7.37 -8.73 -10.30
C THR A 288 -6.12 -9.59 -10.42
N LEU A 289 -5.69 -9.88 -11.64
CA LEU A 289 -4.49 -10.67 -11.93
C LEU A 289 -3.54 -9.86 -12.81
N THR A 290 -2.30 -9.68 -12.38
CA THR A 290 -1.20 -9.14 -13.18
C THR A 290 -0.18 -10.24 -13.42
N ILE A 291 -0.20 -10.86 -14.59
CA ILE A 291 0.47 -12.15 -14.86
C ILE A 291 1.32 -12.08 -16.12
N TYR A 292 2.17 -13.08 -16.30
CA TYR A 292 2.80 -13.37 -17.57
C TYR A 292 1.83 -14.01 -18.56
N PRO A 293 2.14 -14.00 -19.87
CA PRO A 293 1.37 -14.72 -20.86
C PRO A 293 1.21 -16.19 -20.47
N LEU A 294 -0.05 -16.65 -20.50
CA LEU A 294 -0.42 -18.02 -20.22
C LEU A 294 -0.31 -18.85 -21.51
N GLU A 295 0.12 -20.10 -21.36
CA GLU A 295 -0.02 -21.10 -22.41
C GLU A 295 -1.50 -21.35 -22.76
N ASN A 296 -1.75 -22.04 -23.88
CA ASN A 296 -3.10 -22.38 -24.33
C ASN A 296 -3.95 -23.07 -23.24
N SER A 297 -3.36 -23.99 -22.49
CA SER A 297 -4.04 -24.71 -21.39
C SER A 297 -4.48 -23.75 -20.27
N GLY A 298 -3.59 -22.83 -19.86
CA GLY A 298 -3.89 -21.81 -18.86
C GLY A 298 -4.97 -20.83 -19.33
N ARG A 299 -4.95 -20.44 -20.61
CA ARG A 299 -6.01 -19.59 -21.20
C ARG A 299 -7.38 -20.28 -21.21
N GLN A 300 -7.42 -21.56 -21.58
CA GLN A 300 -8.67 -22.34 -21.52
C GLN A 300 -9.17 -22.50 -20.08
N ALA A 301 -8.27 -22.73 -19.11
CA ALA A 301 -8.61 -22.80 -17.71
C ALA A 301 -9.15 -21.46 -17.18
N LEU A 302 -8.57 -20.34 -17.61
CA LEU A 302 -9.04 -19.00 -17.25
C LEU A 302 -10.45 -18.73 -17.81
N GLN A 303 -10.69 -19.08 -19.08
CA GLN A 303 -12.02 -18.98 -19.69
C GLN A 303 -13.05 -19.83 -18.94
N HIS A 304 -12.70 -21.06 -18.58
CA HIS A 304 -13.57 -21.97 -17.84
C HIS A 304 -13.89 -21.42 -16.43
N MET A 305 -12.88 -20.92 -15.72
CA MET A 305 -13.05 -20.27 -14.42
C MET A 305 -14.02 -19.09 -14.52
N LEU A 306 -13.83 -18.19 -15.49
CA LEU A 306 -14.71 -17.04 -15.70
C LEU A 306 -16.13 -17.47 -16.05
N ALA A 307 -16.30 -18.47 -16.93
CA ALA A 307 -17.61 -19.00 -17.26
C ALA A 307 -18.34 -19.54 -16.03
N SER A 308 -17.66 -20.34 -15.20
CA SER A 308 -18.23 -20.88 -13.96
C SER A 308 -18.63 -19.81 -12.94
N ARG A 309 -17.93 -18.66 -12.92
CA ARG A 309 -18.17 -17.56 -11.99
C ARG A 309 -19.10 -16.48 -12.53
N SER A 310 -19.33 -16.43 -13.84
CA SER A 310 -20.20 -15.44 -14.48
C SER A 310 -21.68 -15.57 -14.09
N THR A 311 -22.11 -16.78 -13.76
CA THR A 311 -23.43 -17.05 -13.17
C THR A 311 -23.44 -16.87 -11.65
N GLY A 312 -22.26 -16.66 -11.06
CA GLY A 312 -22.02 -16.54 -9.63
C GLY A 312 -21.81 -15.09 -9.16
N GLN A 313 -20.94 -14.91 -8.16
CA GLN A 313 -20.75 -13.64 -7.45
C GLN A 313 -19.68 -12.72 -8.05
N LEU A 314 -18.91 -13.18 -9.04
CA LEU A 314 -17.81 -12.39 -9.61
C LEU A 314 -18.36 -11.25 -10.47
N ARG A 315 -18.17 -10.01 -10.03
CA ARG A 315 -18.67 -8.78 -10.68
C ARG A 315 -17.60 -8.07 -11.48
N LYS A 316 -16.34 -8.20 -11.06
CA LYS A 316 -15.21 -7.50 -11.68
C LYS A 316 -14.04 -8.45 -11.87
N PHE A 317 -13.49 -8.42 -13.08
CA PHE A 317 -12.30 -9.19 -13.43
C PHE A 317 -11.31 -8.30 -14.17
N THR A 318 -10.14 -8.09 -13.59
CA THR A 318 -9.07 -7.30 -14.21
C THR A 318 -7.91 -8.21 -14.53
N LEU A 319 -7.45 -8.18 -15.79
CA LEU A 319 -6.29 -8.96 -16.23
C LEU A 319 -5.27 -8.02 -16.87
N ALA A 320 -4.10 -7.91 -16.25
CA ALA A 320 -2.95 -7.24 -16.80
C ALA A 320 -1.93 -8.29 -17.24
N VAL A 321 -1.47 -8.22 -18.49
CA VAL A 321 -0.48 -9.16 -19.01
C VAL A 321 0.85 -8.42 -19.16
N ARG A 322 1.88 -8.89 -18.46
CA ARG A 322 3.24 -8.35 -18.50
C ARG A 322 3.93 -8.83 -19.77
N GLU A 323 3.85 -8.09 -20.85
CA GLU A 323 4.54 -8.45 -22.10
C GLU A 323 5.06 -7.24 -22.86
N VAL A 324 6.22 -7.42 -23.49
CA VAL A 324 6.96 -6.36 -24.20
C VAL A 324 6.42 -6.16 -25.62
N GLU A 325 5.82 -7.17 -26.27
CA GLU A 325 5.31 -7.05 -27.64
C GLU A 325 4.33 -8.20 -28.01
N LYS A 326 3.06 -7.86 -28.32
CA LYS A 326 2.13 -8.55 -29.24
C LYS A 326 1.17 -9.72 -28.84
N GLN A 327 0.87 -10.05 -27.57
CA GLN A 327 -0.14 -11.11 -27.30
C GLN A 327 -1.47 -10.69 -26.65
N VAL A 328 -1.85 -9.40 -26.62
CA VAL A 328 -3.18 -9.03 -26.09
C VAL A 328 -4.32 -9.66 -26.90
N SER A 329 -4.12 -9.88 -28.21
CA SER A 329 -5.09 -10.53 -29.09
C SER A 329 -5.49 -11.93 -28.63
N ASP A 330 -4.59 -12.66 -27.97
CA ASP A 330 -4.84 -14.01 -27.47
C ASP A 330 -5.91 -14.02 -26.35
N TYR A 331 -6.15 -12.86 -25.74
CA TYR A 331 -7.12 -12.66 -24.66
C TYR A 331 -8.39 -11.93 -25.11
N GLU A 332 -8.54 -11.57 -26.38
CA GLU A 332 -9.74 -10.91 -26.90
C GLU A 332 -11.00 -11.77 -26.70
N SER A 333 -10.84 -13.09 -26.74
CA SER A 333 -11.90 -14.05 -26.44
C SER A 333 -12.55 -13.83 -25.06
N LEU A 334 -11.84 -13.22 -24.10
CA LEU A 334 -12.41 -12.92 -22.78
C LEU A 334 -13.45 -11.81 -22.84
N GLN A 335 -13.47 -10.96 -23.87
CA GLN A 335 -14.41 -9.84 -23.95
C GLN A 335 -15.88 -10.28 -23.98
N CYS A 336 -16.18 -11.53 -24.38
CA CYS A 336 -17.53 -12.08 -24.33
C CYS A 336 -18.13 -12.10 -22.92
N PHE A 337 -17.30 -12.08 -21.86
CA PHE A 337 -17.80 -12.02 -20.49
C PHE A 337 -18.29 -10.62 -20.07
N ARG A 338 -18.04 -9.56 -20.87
CA ARG A 338 -18.62 -8.24 -20.62
C ARG A 338 -20.14 -8.25 -20.72
N ASP A 339 -20.67 -9.09 -21.62
CA ASP A 339 -22.11 -9.19 -21.89
C ASP A 339 -22.87 -9.86 -20.74
N VAL A 340 -22.16 -10.60 -19.86
CA VAL A 340 -22.71 -11.19 -18.63
C VAL A 340 -22.40 -10.35 -17.38
N GLY A 341 -22.03 -9.07 -17.57
CA GLY A 341 -21.89 -8.10 -16.49
C GLY A 341 -20.52 -8.06 -15.81
N ILE A 342 -19.55 -8.87 -16.26
CA ILE A 342 -18.18 -8.81 -15.73
C ILE A 342 -17.44 -7.64 -16.36
N GLN A 343 -17.02 -6.68 -15.53
CA GLN A 343 -16.13 -5.62 -15.99
C GLN A 343 -14.75 -6.20 -16.28
N ILE A 344 -14.38 -6.24 -17.56
CA ILE A 344 -13.06 -6.72 -18.01
C ILE A 344 -12.20 -5.56 -18.46
N HIS A 345 -11.03 -5.45 -17.83
CA HIS A 345 -9.98 -4.57 -18.27
C HIS A 345 -8.73 -5.37 -18.65
N LEU A 346 -8.26 -5.13 -19.87
CA LEU A 346 -7.03 -5.70 -20.43
C LEU A 346 -6.07 -4.54 -20.70
N TRP A 347 -4.87 -4.59 -20.13
CA TRP A 347 -3.81 -3.66 -20.45
C TRP A 347 -2.44 -4.33 -20.40
N LEU A 348 -1.54 -3.80 -21.21
CA LEU A 348 -0.12 -4.16 -21.22
C LEU A 348 0.62 -3.34 -20.17
N THR A 349 1.48 -4.00 -19.40
CA THR A 349 2.31 -3.37 -18.34
C THR A 349 3.78 -3.52 -18.59
#